data_AF-A0A5X8YVS0-F1
#
_entry.id   AF-A0A5X8YVS0-F1
#
_cell.length_a   1.000
_cell.length_b   1.000
_cell.length_c   1.000
_cell.angle_alpha   90.00
_cell.angle_beta   90.00
_cell.angle_gamma   90.00
#
_symmetry.space_group_name_H-M   'P 1'
#
loop_
_entity.id
_entity.type
_entity.pdbx_description
1 polymer ?
#
loop_
_entity_poly.entity_id
_entity_poly.type
_entity_poly.pdbx_seq_one_letter_code
_entity_poly.pdbx_strand_id
1 'polypeptide(L)'
;MRSSLTIRTITEEKLMRMHNPAHPGAVLREYLGDVSVTDAAKALNVTRAALSRILNGSAGISADMALRLEAALGTSAEMWTDMQSQYELWVASQGSRPEVKPILSHA
;
A
#
# COMPACT_ATOMS: atom_id res chain seq x y z
N MET A 1 -42.74 7.80 -3.15
CA MET A 1 -41.53 8.58 -2.80
C MET A 1 -40.79 7.90 -1.66
N ARG A 2 -39.89 6.95 -1.94
CA ARG A 2 -38.91 6.44 -0.97
C ARG A 2 -37.62 6.09 -1.72
N SER A 3 -36.61 6.93 -1.47
CA SER A 3 -35.17 6.65 -1.43
C SER A 3 -34.53 5.89 -2.60
N SER A 4 -34.24 6.62 -3.68
CA SER A 4 -33.13 6.32 -4.58
C SER A 4 -31.88 7.08 -4.08
N LEU A 5 -31.25 6.57 -3.02
CA LEU A 5 -30.06 7.20 -2.44
C LEU A 5 -28.87 6.25 -2.19
N THR A 6 -28.96 4.97 -2.57
CA THR A 6 -27.90 4.01 -2.20
C THR A 6 -26.87 3.75 -3.30
N ILE A 7 -27.17 3.99 -4.57
CA ILE A 7 -26.24 3.68 -5.69
C ILE A 7 -25.41 4.91 -6.11
N ARG A 8 -25.98 6.12 -6.05
CA ARG A 8 -25.29 7.34 -6.52
C ARG A 8 -24.01 7.68 -5.74
N THR A 9 -23.92 7.31 -4.46
CA THR A 9 -22.73 7.57 -3.64
C THR A 9 -21.55 6.67 -4.02
N ILE A 10 -21.81 5.46 -4.53
CA ILE A 10 -20.77 4.46 -4.87
C ILE A 10 -19.94 4.90 -6.11
N THR A 11 -20.46 5.84 -6.90
CA THR A 11 -19.78 6.32 -8.12
C THR A 11 -18.97 7.61 -7.90
N GLU A 12 -19.37 8.46 -6.94
CA GLU A 12 -18.65 9.71 -6.63
C GLU A 12 -17.38 9.46 -5.81
N GLU A 13 -17.35 8.40 -5.00
CA GLU A 13 -16.12 7.80 -4.47
C GLU A 13 -15.42 6.92 -5.51
N LYS A 14 -15.24 7.43 -6.74
CA LYS A 14 -14.06 7.07 -7.53
C LYS A 14 -12.85 7.66 -6.79
N LEU A 15 -12.60 7.05 -5.63
CA LEU A 15 -11.66 7.34 -4.57
C LEU A 15 -10.42 7.89 -5.24
N MET A 16 -10.02 9.12 -4.89
CA MET A 16 -8.90 9.83 -5.48
C MET A 16 -7.65 8.94 -5.41
N ARG A 17 -7.45 8.09 -6.42
CA ARG A 17 -6.29 7.22 -6.51
C ARG A 17 -5.11 8.16 -6.63
N MET A 18 -4.18 8.06 -5.69
CA MET A 18 -2.97 8.86 -5.74
C MET A 18 -2.30 8.68 -7.09
N HIS A 19 -2.02 9.80 -7.75
CA HIS A 19 -1.24 9.80 -8.97
C HIS A 19 0.24 9.73 -8.58
N ASN A 20 0.95 8.68 -9.00
CA ASN A 20 2.34 8.42 -8.65
C ASN A 20 2.59 8.37 -7.13
N PRO A 21 1.93 7.47 -6.39
CA PRO A 21 2.18 7.28 -4.97
C PRO A 21 3.64 6.84 -4.73
N ALA A 22 4.22 7.30 -3.64
CA ALA A 22 5.54 6.86 -3.21
C ALA A 22 5.54 5.36 -2.88
N HIS A 23 6.64 4.66 -3.16
CA HIS A 23 6.80 3.27 -2.73
C HIS A 23 6.83 3.23 -1.19
N PRO A 24 6.08 2.35 -0.51
CA PRO A 24 6.01 2.31 0.96
C PRO A 24 7.38 2.13 1.64
N GLY A 25 8.27 1.37 1.02
CA GLY A 25 9.65 1.23 1.47
C GLY A 25 10.49 2.52 1.47
N ALA A 26 10.21 3.47 0.56
CA ALA A 26 10.86 4.78 0.57
C ALA A 26 10.35 5.62 1.75
N VAL A 27 9.05 5.57 2.05
CA VAL A 27 8.48 6.21 3.24
C VAL A 27 9.01 5.55 4.51
N LEU A 28 9.09 4.23 4.56
CA LEU A 28 9.70 3.50 5.68
C LEU A 28 11.15 3.94 5.93
N ARG A 29 11.91 4.23 4.87
CA ARG A 29 13.27 4.75 5.01
C ARG A 29 13.30 6.09 5.76
N GLU A 30 12.32 6.96 5.55
CA GLU A 30 12.19 8.22 6.28
C GLU A 30 11.81 7.98 7.75
N TYR A 31 10.88 7.06 8.01
CA TYR A 31 10.49 6.66 9.38
C TYR A 31 11.66 6.11 10.21
N LEU A 32 12.59 5.39 9.58
CA LEU A 32 13.77 4.86 10.27
C LEU A 32 14.83 5.93 10.58
N GLY A 33 14.83 7.07 9.89
CA GLY A 33 15.82 8.13 10.07
C GLY A 33 17.27 7.60 10.03
N ASP A 34 18.01 7.85 11.10
CA ASP A 34 19.42 7.43 11.25
C ASP A 34 19.60 5.98 11.74
N VAL A 35 18.51 5.25 11.99
CA VAL A 35 18.59 3.85 12.44
C VAL A 35 19.24 2.99 11.35
N SER A 36 20.25 2.22 11.74
CA SER A 36 20.95 1.34 10.80
C SER A 36 20.01 0.24 10.27
N VAL A 37 20.13 -0.10 8.99
CA VAL A 37 19.34 -1.21 8.38
C VAL A 37 19.54 -2.51 9.14
N THR A 38 20.71 -2.72 9.74
CA THR A 38 21.01 -3.91 10.54
C THR A 38 20.19 -3.94 11.82
N ASP A 39 20.09 -2.83 12.53
CA ASP A 39 19.37 -2.76 13.81
C ASP A 39 17.85 -2.75 13.60
N ALA A 40 17.38 -2.06 12.57
CA ALA A 40 15.98 -2.12 12.16
C ALA A 40 15.57 -3.55 11.75
N ALA A 41 16.40 -4.27 10.99
CA ALA A 41 16.11 -5.65 10.59
C ALA A 41 16.05 -6.60 11.80
N LYS A 42 16.93 -6.41 12.79
CA LYS A 42 16.89 -7.16 14.05
C LYS A 42 15.60 -6.86 14.82
N ALA A 43 15.23 -5.60 14.97
CA ALA A 43 14.01 -5.19 15.68
C ALA A 43 12.74 -5.76 15.02
N LEU A 44 12.70 -5.80 13.69
CA LEU A 44 11.60 -6.37 12.92
C LEU A 44 11.66 -7.90 12.79
N ASN A 45 12.71 -8.53 13.33
CA ASN A 45 12.97 -9.96 13.24
C ASN A 45 12.91 -10.49 11.79
N VAL A 46 13.64 -9.82 10.90
CA VAL A 46 13.82 -10.19 9.49
C VAL A 46 15.29 -10.13 9.09
N THR A 47 15.63 -10.71 7.94
CA THR A 47 17.00 -10.57 7.43
C THR A 47 17.26 -9.14 6.97
N ARG A 48 18.50 -8.67 7.16
CA ARG A 48 18.94 -7.37 6.63
C ARG A 48 18.70 -7.25 5.12
N ALA A 49 18.86 -8.34 4.39
CA ALA A 49 18.61 -8.39 2.95
C ALA A 49 17.13 -8.19 2.60
N ALA A 50 16.21 -8.81 3.37
CA ALA A 50 14.78 -8.62 3.18
C ALA A 50 14.37 -7.16 3.42
N LEU A 51 14.80 -6.56 4.53
CA LEU A 51 14.52 -5.15 4.82
C LEU A 51 15.14 -4.23 3.77
N SER A 52 16.39 -4.47 3.36
CA SER A 52 17.06 -3.68 2.31
C SER A 52 16.27 -3.68 0.99
N ARG A 53 15.71 -4.83 0.58
CA ARG A 53 14.89 -4.88 -0.64
C ARG A 53 13.64 -4.01 -0.53
N ILE A 54 12.99 -4.01 0.63
CA ILE A 54 11.83 -3.15 0.91
C ILE A 54 12.24 -1.68 0.82
N LEU A 55 13.27 -1.27 1.57
CA LEU A 55 13.73 0.12 1.64
C LEU A 55 14.18 0.68 0.28
N ASN A 56 14.67 -0.18 -0.62
CA ASN A 56 15.08 0.21 -1.97
C ASN A 56 13.98 0.07 -3.03
N GLY A 57 12.74 -0.23 -2.63
CA GLY A 57 11.60 -0.30 -3.56
C GLY A 57 11.56 -1.55 -4.44
N SER A 58 12.35 -2.58 -4.11
CA SER A 58 12.41 -3.84 -4.87
C SER A 58 11.55 -4.95 -4.28
N ALA A 59 10.94 -4.72 -3.12
CA ALA A 59 9.95 -5.58 -2.50
C ALA A 59 8.89 -4.72 -1.79
N GLY A 60 7.63 -5.17 -1.81
CA GLY A 60 6.55 -4.50 -1.09
C GLY A 60 6.51 -4.83 0.40
N ILE A 61 5.66 -4.11 1.13
CA ILE A 61 5.31 -4.39 2.53
C ILE A 61 4.13 -5.36 2.55
N SER A 62 4.33 -6.57 3.08
CA SER A 62 3.25 -7.54 3.31
C SER A 62 2.45 -7.19 4.58
N ALA A 63 1.28 -7.80 4.76
CA ALA A 63 0.49 -7.63 5.99
C ALA A 63 1.25 -8.05 7.26
N ASP A 64 2.01 -9.17 7.22
CA ASP A 64 2.87 -9.58 8.34
C ASP A 64 3.95 -8.53 8.65
N MET A 65 4.57 -7.94 7.61
CA MET A 65 5.53 -6.86 7.81
C MET A 65 4.87 -5.60 8.38
N ALA A 66 3.65 -5.26 7.93
CA ALA A 66 2.91 -4.11 8.45
C ALA A 66 2.62 -4.25 9.96
N LEU A 67 2.23 -5.44 10.43
CA LEU A 67 2.03 -5.72 11.86
C LEU A 67 3.34 -5.61 12.66
N ARG A 68 4.47 -6.03 12.08
CA ARG A 68 5.80 -5.84 12.71
C ARG A 68 6.19 -4.38 12.81
N LEU A 69 5.89 -3.59 11.77
CA LEU A 69 6.13 -2.14 11.75
C LEU A 69 5.25 -1.41 12.76
N GLU A 70 3.99 -1.83 12.93
CA GLU A 70 3.12 -1.33 13.99
C GLU A 70 3.73 -1.56 15.37
N ALA A 71 4.13 -2.80 15.66
CA ALA A 71 4.75 -3.15 16.94
C ALA A 71 6.09 -2.42 17.18
N ALA A 72 6.90 -2.22 16.14
CA ALA A 72 8.23 -1.63 16.27
C ALA A 72 8.24 -0.09 16.27
N LEU A 73 7.31 0.55 15.56
CA LEU A 73 7.30 2.00 15.31
C LEU A 73 6.09 2.73 15.92
N GLY A 74 5.09 2.00 16.43
CA GLY A 74 3.84 2.59 16.93
C GLY A 74 2.99 3.22 15.83
N THR A 75 3.17 2.77 14.58
CA THR A 75 2.37 3.18 13.41
C THR A 75 1.20 2.21 13.20
N SER A 76 0.21 2.54 12.35
CA SER A 76 -0.89 1.59 12.04
C SER A 76 -0.47 0.61 10.95
N ALA A 77 -0.79 -0.68 11.11
CA ALA A 77 -0.58 -1.68 10.07
C ALA A 77 -1.42 -1.36 8.81
N GLU A 78 -2.65 -0.88 8.98
CA GLU A 78 -3.54 -0.48 7.87
C GLU A 78 -2.92 0.62 7.02
N MET A 79 -2.28 1.61 7.66
CA MET A 79 -1.57 2.69 6.95
C MET A 79 -0.56 2.12 5.93
N TRP A 80 0.22 1.11 6.34
CA TRP A 80 1.23 0.50 5.46
C TRP A 80 0.60 -0.32 4.34
N THR A 81 -0.44 -1.10 4.64
CA THR A 81 -1.13 -1.92 3.62
C THR A 81 -1.91 -1.07 2.62
N ASP A 82 -2.48 0.05 3.07
CA ASP A 82 -3.17 1.00 2.19
C ASP A 82 -2.19 1.70 1.25
N MET A 83 -1.02 2.11 1.77
CA MET A 83 0.03 2.69 0.94
C MET A 83 0.56 1.69 -0.10
N GLN A 84 0.77 0.43 0.30
CA GLN A 84 1.18 -0.65 -0.60
C GLN A 84 0.13 -0.89 -1.69
N SER A 85 -1.15 -0.98 -1.30
CA SER A 85 -2.25 -1.20 -2.24
C SER A 85 -2.38 -0.07 -3.25
N GLN A 86 -2.25 1.19 -2.80
CA GLN A 86 -2.26 2.35 -3.69
C GLN A 86 -1.08 2.34 -4.66
N TYR A 87 0.12 2.02 -4.18
CA TYR A 87 1.31 1.88 -5.02
C TYR A 87 1.14 0.81 -6.09
N GLU A 88 0.72 -0.39 -5.71
CA GLU A 88 0.52 -1.51 -6.63
C GLU A 88 -0.57 -1.22 -7.66
N LEU A 89 -1.69 -0.62 -7.25
CA LEU A 89 -2.76 -0.21 -8.15
C LEU A 89 -2.27 0.82 -9.17
N TRP A 90 -1.47 1.79 -8.74
CA TRP A 90 -0.89 2.79 -9.64
C TRP A 90 0.11 2.15 -10.61
N VAL A 91 1.06 1.35 -10.14
CA VAL A 91 2.03 0.65 -11.01
C VAL A 91 1.31 -0.22 -12.03
N ALA A 92 0.35 -1.03 -11.59
CA ALA A 92 -0.44 -1.87 -12.47
C ALA A 92 -1.29 -1.07 -13.47
N SER A 93 -1.62 0.20 -13.17
CA SER A 93 -2.39 1.07 -14.08
C SER A 93 -1.56 1.66 -15.20
N GLN A 94 -0.23 1.66 -15.08
CA GLN A 94 0.68 2.15 -16.12
C GLN A 94 0.85 1.16 -17.28
N GLY A 95 0.50 -0.11 -17.08
CA GLY A 95 0.59 -1.16 -18.10
C GLY A 95 -0.68 -1.29 -18.95
N SER A 96 -0.52 -1.83 -20.16
CA SER A 96 -1.66 -2.27 -20.97
C SER A 96 -2.36 -3.45 -20.31
N ARG A 97 -3.69 -3.43 -20.31
CA ARG A 97 -4.52 -4.48 -19.71
C ARG A 97 -5.42 -5.09 -20.78
N PRO A 98 -5.72 -6.41 -20.68
CA PRO A 98 -6.75 -7.00 -21.51
C PRO A 98 -8.06 -6.24 -21.34
N GLU A 99 -8.81 -6.10 -22.43
CA GLU A 99 -10.17 -5.60 -22.36
C GLU A 99 -11.01 -6.59 -21.53
N VAL A 100 -11.63 -6.09 -20.46
CA VAL A 100 -12.51 -6.88 -19.60
C VAL A 100 -13.94 -6.38 -19.75
N LYS A 101 -14.88 -7.31 -19.95
CA LYS A 101 -16.31 -6.98 -20.00
C LYS A 101 -16.87 -6.92 -18.57
N PRO A 102 -17.66 -5.89 -18.22
CA PRO A 102 -18.32 -5.85 -16.91
C PRO A 102 -19.21 -7.09 -16.70
N ILE A 103 -19.05 -7.77 -15.56
CA ILE A 103 -19.91 -8.91 -15.19
C ILE A 103 -21.31 -8.41 -14.83
N LEU A 104 -21.40 -7.24 -14.20
CA LEU A 104 -22.64 -6.57 -13.87
C LEU A 104 -22.77 -5.35 -14.77
N SER A 105 -23.69 -5.43 -15.73
CA SER A 105 -24.17 -4.26 -16.45
C SER A 105 -25.23 -3.60 -15.59
N HIS A 106 -25.00 -2.36 -15.15
CA HIS A 106 -26.08 -1.56 -14.60
C HIS A 106 -27.00 -1.22 -15.78
N ALA A 107 -28.24 -1.71 -15.73
CA ALA A 107 -29.32 -1.29 -16.61
C ALA A 107 -29.82 0.10 -16.19
#